data_AF-A0A6C0P809-F1
#
_entry.id   AF-A0A6C0P809-F1
#
_cell.length_a   1.000
_cell.length_b   1.000
_cell.length_c   1.000
_cell.angle_alpha   90.00
_cell.angle_beta   90.00
_cell.angle_gamma   90.00
#
_symmetry.space_group_name_H-M   'P 1'
#
loop_
_entity.id
_entity.type
_entity.pdbx_description
1 polymer ?
#
loop_
_entity_poly.entity_id
_entity_poly.type
_entity_poly.pdbx_seq_one_letter_code
_entity_poly.pdbx_strand_id
1 'polypeptide(L)' 'MQADRELKKKEIILLYHPESTEIEIVEAIAHADMDNRLVADKSIHLDIQQAKKLYLFLHNLFNETDTATLS' A
#
# COMPACT_ATOMS: atom_id res chain seq x y z
N MET A 1 -12.91 -26.64 -14.81
CA MET A 1 -13.64 -25.36 -14.90
C MET A 1 -12.83 -24.32 -14.15
N GLN A 2 -11.87 -23.70 -14.86
CA GLN A 2 -11.18 -22.48 -14.46
C GLN A 2 -12.22 -21.36 -14.48
N ALA A 3 -12.84 -21.09 -13.34
CA ALA A 3 -13.41 -19.76 -13.12
C ALA A 3 -12.24 -18.91 -12.64
N ASP A 4 -11.71 -18.11 -13.56
CA ASP A 4 -10.83 -17.01 -13.27
C ASP A 4 -11.31 -16.33 -11.99
N ARG A 5 -10.52 -16.48 -10.91
CA ARG A 5 -10.64 -15.60 -9.76
C ARG A 5 -10.35 -14.23 -10.33
N GLU A 6 -11.39 -13.46 -10.64
CA GLU A 6 -11.27 -12.04 -10.92
C GLU A 6 -10.37 -11.47 -9.84
N LEU A 7 -9.12 -11.19 -10.21
CA LEU A 7 -8.21 -10.40 -9.41
C LEU A 7 -8.84 -9.03 -9.36
N LYS A 8 -9.78 -8.83 -8.43
CA LYS A 8 -10.36 -7.51 -8.14
C LYS A 8 -9.17 -6.60 -7.93
N LYS A 9 -8.98 -5.67 -8.87
CA LYS A 9 -7.84 -4.77 -8.88
C LYS A 9 -7.83 -4.03 -7.54
N LYS A 10 -6.80 -4.27 -6.75
CA LYS A 10 -6.55 -3.58 -5.49
C LYS A 10 -5.64 -2.41 -5.78
N GLU A 11 -6.05 -1.23 -5.34
CA GLU A 11 -5.26 -0.02 -5.48
C GLU A 11 -4.74 0.38 -4.10
N ILE A 12 -3.44 0.65 -4.01
CA ILE A 12 -2.81 1.18 -2.80
C ILE A 12 -2.70 2.69 -2.96
N ILE A 13 -3.33 3.44 -2.07
CA ILE A 13 -3.30 4.90 -2.04
C ILE A 13 -2.50 5.35 -0.83
N LEU A 14 -1.58 6.28 -1.05
CA LEU A 14 -0.79 6.92 0.02
C LEU A 14 -1.30 8.35 0.21
N LEU A 15 -1.78 8.65 1.41
CA LEU A 15 -2.28 9.97 1.79
C LEU A 15 -1.37 10.57 2.87
N TYR A 16 -1.06 11.86 2.75
CA TYR A 16 -0.38 12.62 3.80
C TYR A 16 -1.38 13.58 4.45
N HIS A 17 -1.54 13.46 5.77
CA HIS A 17 -2.44 14.28 6.58
C HIS A 17 -1.61 15.40 7.25
N PRO A 18 -1.60 16.63 6.70
CA PRO A 18 -0.69 17.69 7.16
C PRO A 18 -1.03 18.20 8.56
N GLU A 19 -2.29 18.09 8.99
CA GLU A 19 -2.75 18.56 10.30
C GLU A 19 -2.24 17.67 11.44
N SER A 20 -2.24 16.35 11.26
CA SER A 20 -1.74 15.38 12.24
C SER A 20 -0.30 14.95 11.99
N THR A 21 0.31 15.36 10.86
CA THR A 21 1.63 14.91 10.40
C THR A 21 1.74 13.40 10.23
N GLU A 22 0.64 12.76 9.84
CA GLU A 22 0.53 11.31 9.64
C GLU A 22 0.50 10.94 8.16
N ILE A 23 0.87 9.69 7.86
CA ILE A 23 0.68 9.07 6.56
C ILE A 23 -0.37 7.97 6.72
N GLU A 24 -1.33 7.91 5.81
CA GLU A 24 -2.29 6.82 5.73
C GLU A 24 -2.02 5.98 4.48
N ILE A 25 -1.95 4.66 4.67
CA ILE A 25 -1.87 3.68 3.59
C ILE A 25 -3.25 3.04 3.46
N VAL A 26 -3.92 3.27 2.33
CA VAL A 26 -5.27 2.76 2.06
C VAL A 26 -5.21 1.67 1.00
N GLU A 27 -5.75 0.50 1.33
CA GLU A 27 -6.09 -0.54 0.35
C GLU A 27 -7.52 -0.28 -0.11
N ALA A 28 -7.70 0.07 -1.37
CA ALA A 28 -8.99 0.36 -1.96
C ALA A 28 -9.38 -0.70 -2.99
N ILE A 29 -10.67 -1.03 -3.01
CA ILE A 29 -11.28 -1.92 -3.99
C ILE A 29 -12.31 -1.16 -4.83
N ALA A 30 -12.49 -1.58 -6.08
CA ALA A 30 -13.57 -1.06 -6.91
C ALA A 30 -14.92 -1.40 -6.28
N HIS A 31 -15.81 -0.40 -6.18
CA HIS A 31 -17.18 -0.61 -5.75
C HIS A 31 -17.94 -1.42 -6.81
N ALA A 32 -18.61 -2.50 -6.39
CA ALA A 32 -19.29 -3.41 -7.33
C ALA A 32 -20.42 -2.73 -8.11
N ASP A 33 -21.06 -1.72 -7.51
CA ASP A 33 -22.30 -1.11 -8.04
C ASP A 33 -22.13 0.36 -8.47
N MET A 34 -20.91 0.91 -8.43
CA MET A 34 -20.67 2.32 -8.79
C MET A 34 -19.45 2.43 -9.70
N ASP A 35 -19.68 2.75 -10.96
CA ASP A 35 -18.62 2.95 -11.95
C ASP A 35 -17.56 3.93 -11.41
N ASN A 36 -16.30 3.49 -11.46
CA ASN A 36 -15.11 4.29 -11.15
C ASN A 36 -15.01 4.86 -9.73
N ARG A 37 -15.71 4.29 -8.74
CA ARG A 37 -15.47 4.64 -7.33
C ARG A 37 -14.64 3.59 -6.62
N LEU A 38 -13.49 4.03 -6.10
CA LEU A 38 -12.66 3.27 -5.17
C LEU A 38 -13.23 3.45 -3.76
N VAL A 39 -13.43 2.35 -3.05
CA VAL A 39 -13.82 2.36 -1.64
C VAL A 39 -12.70 1.75 -0.82
N ALA A 40 -12.34 2.43 0.28
CA ALA A 40 -11.37 1.94 1.24
C ALA A 40 -11.87 0.62 1.86
N ASP A 41 -11.13 -0.46 1.64
CA ASP A 41 -11.36 -1.75 2.30
C ASP A 41 -10.61 -1.81 3.63
N LYS A 42 -9.36 -1.31 3.64
CA LYS A 42 -8.52 -1.24 4.82
C LYS A 42 -7.69 0.04 4.80
N SER A 43 -7.39 0.55 5.98
CA SER A 43 -6.40 1.62 6.12
C SER A 43 -5.52 1.41 7.35
N ILE A 44 -4.30 1.94 7.28
CA ILE A 44 -3.37 2.02 8.40
C ILE A 44 -2.86 3.46 8.46
N HIS A 45 -3.01 4.09 9.63
CA HIS A 45 -2.44 5.38 9.93
C HIS A 45 -1.08 5.18 10.59
N LEU A 46 -0.09 5.92 10.12
CA LEU A 46 1.27 5.90 10.59
C LEU A 46 1.67 7.31 11.00
N ASP A 47 2.11 7.47 12.24
CA ASP A 47 2.83 8.68 12.60
C ASP A 47 4.15 8.78 11.82
N ILE A 48 4.76 9.96 11.78
CA ILE A 48 5.98 10.20 11.01
C ILE A 48 7.16 9.31 11.43
N GLN A 49 7.25 8.90 12.71
CA GLN A 49 8.30 8.01 13.18
C GLN A 49 8.08 6.58 12.69
N GLN A 50 6.84 6.12 12.70
CA GLN A 50 6.44 4.83 12.15
C GLN A 50 6.65 4.78 10.63
N ALA A 51 6.26 5.83 9.91
CA ALA A 51 6.49 5.96 8.48
C ALA A 51 7.98 5.91 8.13
N LYS A 52 8.83 6.60 8.90
CA LYS A 52 10.28 6.54 8.74
C LYS A 52 10.84 5.14 8.95
N LYS A 53 10.36 4.41 9.97
CA LYS A 53 10.76 3.02 10.21
C LYS A 53 10.36 2.12 9.06
N LEU A 54 9.14 2.27 8.55
CA LEU A 54 8.65 1.51 7.40
C LEU A 54 9.51 1.78 6.15
N TYR A 55 9.83 3.05 5.87
CA TYR A 55 10.71 3.41 4.77
C TYR A 55 12.08 2.72 4.87
N LEU A 56 12.74 2.82 6.02
CA LEU A 56 14.06 2.21 6.23
C LEU A 56 14.01 0.69 6.09
N PHE A 57 12.96 0.06 6.64
CA PHE A 57 12.75 -1.38 6.50
C PHE A 57 12.63 -1.80 5.03
N LEU A 58 11.75 -1.15 4.26
CA LEU A 58 11.55 -1.46 2.84
C LEU A 58 12.82 -1.18 2.03
N HIS A 59 13.47 -0.05 2.27
CA HIS A 59 14.71 0.33 1.59
C HIS A 59 15.81 -0.72 1.80
N ASN A 60 16.01 -1.18 3.04
CA ASN A 60 17.01 -2.21 3.33
C ASN A 60 16.61 -3.54 2.71
N LEU A 61 15.33 -3.94 2.82
CA LEU A 61 14.83 -5.19 2.27
C LEU A 61 15.10 -5.31 0.76
N PHE A 62 14.81 -4.26 -0.01
CA PHE A 62 14.97 -4.27 -1.46
C PHE A 62 16.40 -4.00 -1.93
N ASN A 63 17.18 -3.22 -1.20
CA ASN A 63 18.57 -2.95 -1.60
C ASN A 63 19.54 -4.06 -1.18
N GLU A 64 19.25 -4.81 -0.10
CA GLU A 64 20.06 -5.98 0.27
C GLU A 64 19.83 -7.16 -0.69
N THR A 65 18.64 -7.25 -1.32
CA THR A 65 18.35 -8.31 -2.31
C THR A 65 19.15 -8.13 -3.61
N ASP A 66 19.44 -6.90 -4.02
CA ASP A 66 20.24 -6.61 -5.23
C ASP A 66 21.74 -6.93 -5.02
N THR A 67 22.25 -6.88 -3.78
CA THR A 67 23.64 -7.27 -3.50
C THR A 67 23.85 -8.79 -3.40
N ALA A 68 22.81 -9.55 -3.05
CA ALA A 68 22.91 -11.00 -2.86
C ALA A 68 22.86 -11.81 -4.17
N THR A 69 22.40 -11.24 -5.28
CA THR A 69 22.35 -11.90 -6.60
C THR A 69 23.61 -11.68 -7.46
N LEU A 70 24.53 -10.81 -7.01
CA LEU A 70 25.79 -10.49 -7.70
C LEU A 70 27.03 -11.11 -7.03
N SER A 71 26.85 -11.94 -5.99
CA SER A 71 27.94 -12.63 -5.26
C SER A 71 27.99 -14.12 -5.59
#